data_AF-A0A1S7UNV8-F1
#
_entry.id   AF-A0A1S7UNV8-F1
#
_cell.length_a   1.000
_cell.length_b   1.000
_cell.length_c   1.000
_cell.angle_alpha   90.00
_cell.angle_beta   90.00
_cell.angle_gamma   90.00
#
_symmetry.space_group_name_H-M   'P 1'
#
loop_
_entity.id
_entity.type
_entity.pdbx_description
1 polymer ?
#
loop_
_entity_poly.entity_id
_entity_poly.type
_entity_poly.pdbx_seq_one_letter_code
_entity_poly.pdbx_strand_id
1 'polypeptide(L)'
;MLSLQEWYAPAKQNGNNSQLSIAALAFHEARLKFLSGNNHHREIFNSINSQSGPEDVLAIVAECMKKYEARRKSPTARTWLREFSQRVNFYGNILDVLVQHHPEYVSLAWGAMKFLFVGVINHEKTVERLAEALSKIADMLPHIQLSSALYPTEHMRTAIAELYANIMRFFIRAYDWYEEGTLKHMLHSITRPVELRYQDLLQRIEQCSLRIHTLASVGQQAEIRDLHTGLHARLDDMNLSINQQFDKLSTRMEEIGNAMTLQSAAMINTNHVLTDIQFSQIMRSLARLPMWDAAKTFQYHRSLRDRRTHNAHRGLSARFWDSPKLARWFGAAGSEALVVAGTFQSRFCVRNFCVDVIEQLRSAGIPVLFALKVGQEMSDGGSSSAPLSSTDVLKYLLRQALQETKGRQTEKSMSLSCARVESAMAEEEWFQTLEAALSAFEQRVYLVIDLEILDRELRGAGGFHWLSSFLSLFEKLLDRCATTRIKVLLIGYGHEFPFPLSTDEQSKFVIQARTDVVTVRQQKLRRHTPQRGIPNHLKGSIC
;
A
#
# COMPACT_ATOMS: atom_id res chain seq x y z
N MET A 1 40.18 -31.50 14.27
CA MET A 1 39.07 -31.40 15.24
C MET A 1 38.05 -32.45 14.84
N LEU A 2 37.70 -33.35 15.75
CA LEU A 2 36.61 -34.32 15.54
C LEU A 2 35.31 -33.55 15.24
N SER A 3 34.49 -34.04 14.31
CA SER A 3 33.23 -33.37 13.96
C SER A 3 32.25 -33.52 15.13
N LEU A 4 31.51 -32.47 15.50
CA LEU A 4 30.49 -32.56 16.57
C LEU A 4 29.49 -33.69 16.32
N GLN A 5 29.23 -33.99 15.05
CA GLN A 5 28.37 -35.09 14.61
C GLN A 5 28.83 -36.45 15.12
N GLU A 6 30.12 -36.68 15.34
CA GLU A 6 30.63 -37.97 15.82
C GLU A 6 30.17 -38.30 17.27
N TRP A 7 29.71 -37.28 18.00
CA TRP A 7 29.28 -37.42 19.40
C TRP A 7 27.80 -37.72 19.58
N TYR A 8 26.98 -37.60 18.53
CA TYR A 8 25.53 -37.84 18.62
C TYR A 8 24.96 -38.62 17.42
N ALA A 9 25.63 -38.60 16.26
CA ALA A 9 25.17 -39.32 15.07
C ALA A 9 25.36 -40.85 15.23
N PRO A 10 24.50 -41.65 14.59
CA PRO A 10 24.66 -43.10 14.60
C PRO A 10 26.01 -43.52 14.04
N ALA A 11 26.61 -44.50 14.70
CA ALA A 11 27.72 -45.28 14.20
C ALA A 11 27.52 -45.62 12.72
N LYS A 12 28.42 -45.15 11.83
CA LYS A 12 28.44 -45.61 10.44
C LYS A 12 28.70 -47.11 10.45
N GLN A 13 27.91 -47.89 9.71
CA GLN A 13 28.12 -49.34 9.53
C GLN A 13 29.43 -49.61 8.76
N ASN A 14 30.57 -49.36 9.38
CA ASN A 14 31.85 -49.86 8.92
C ASN A 14 32.10 -51.16 9.67
N GLY A 15 32.16 -52.26 8.92
CA GLY A 15 32.29 -53.64 9.39
C GLY A 15 33.59 -53.97 10.13
N ASN A 16 33.92 -53.23 11.19
CA ASN A 16 34.93 -53.63 12.16
C ASN A 16 34.28 -54.53 13.22
N ASN A 17 34.29 -55.83 12.92
CA ASN A 17 33.93 -56.97 13.77
C ASN A 17 34.67 -57.03 15.13
N SER A 18 35.52 -56.05 15.46
CA SER A 18 36.31 -56.02 16.69
C SER A 18 35.52 -55.53 17.92
N GLN A 19 34.40 -54.82 17.76
CA GLN A 19 33.69 -54.22 18.91
C GLN A 19 32.58 -55.11 19.51
N LEU A 20 31.91 -55.93 18.69
CA LEU A 20 31.20 -57.10 19.20
C LEU A 20 32.16 -58.09 19.88
N SER A 21 33.47 -58.02 19.60
CA SER A 21 34.45 -58.96 20.16
C SER A 21 34.64 -58.81 21.67
N ILE A 22 34.55 -57.62 22.29
CA ILE A 22 34.84 -57.50 23.74
C ILE A 22 33.78 -58.22 24.57
N ALA A 23 32.49 -57.95 24.28
CA ALA A 23 31.39 -58.62 24.95
C ALA A 23 31.29 -60.10 24.53
N ALA A 24 31.50 -60.42 23.25
CA ALA A 24 31.48 -61.81 22.77
C ALA A 24 32.64 -62.65 23.32
N LEU A 25 33.83 -62.08 23.50
CA LEU A 25 34.99 -62.74 24.12
C LEU A 25 34.73 -62.99 25.60
N ALA A 26 34.24 -62.00 26.34
CA ALA A 26 33.87 -62.18 27.75
C ALA A 26 32.74 -63.20 27.92
N PHE A 27 31.79 -63.23 26.99
CA PHE A 27 30.74 -64.25 26.94
C PHE A 27 31.30 -65.64 26.66
N HIS A 28 32.20 -65.77 25.67
CA HIS A 28 32.83 -67.05 25.33
C HIS A 28 33.68 -67.57 26.49
N GLU A 29 34.46 -66.69 27.13
CA GLU A 29 35.23 -66.99 28.34
C GLU A 29 34.33 -67.46 29.48
N ALA A 30 33.23 -66.74 29.75
CA ALA A 30 32.26 -67.13 30.77
C ALA A 30 31.70 -68.53 30.47
N ARG A 31 31.18 -68.73 29.25
CA ARG A 31 30.58 -69.98 28.83
C ARG A 31 31.56 -71.17 28.94
N LEU A 32 32.80 -71.01 28.48
CA LEU A 32 33.82 -72.06 28.59
C LEU A 32 34.10 -72.42 30.04
N LYS A 33 34.20 -71.41 30.90
CA LYS A 33 34.54 -71.59 32.30
C LYS A 33 33.43 -72.26 33.11
N PHE A 34 32.18 -71.88 32.87
CA PHE A 34 31.03 -72.58 33.43
C PHE A 34 30.92 -74.03 32.95
N LEU A 35 31.41 -74.35 31.75
CA LEU A 35 31.43 -75.71 31.20
C LEU A 35 32.65 -76.55 31.62
N SER A 36 33.75 -75.94 32.08
CA SER A 36 34.98 -76.63 32.46
C SER A 36 35.03 -77.09 33.93
N GLY A 37 34.02 -76.78 34.74
CA GLY A 37 33.95 -77.18 36.16
C GLY A 37 33.75 -78.68 36.38
N ASN A 38 33.86 -79.09 37.66
CA ASN A 38 33.64 -80.47 38.12
C ASN A 38 32.34 -81.10 37.58
N ASN A 39 32.29 -82.42 37.39
CA ASN A 39 31.13 -83.14 36.78
C ASN A 39 29.78 -82.79 37.44
N HIS A 40 29.75 -82.62 38.76
CA HIS A 40 28.55 -82.21 39.51
C HIS A 40 28.11 -80.77 39.18
N HIS A 41 29.05 -79.85 39.00
CA HIS A 41 28.77 -78.45 38.66
C HIS A 41 28.36 -78.31 37.19
N ARG A 42 28.93 -79.13 36.29
CA ARG A 42 28.51 -79.26 34.89
C ARG A 42 27.08 -79.78 34.76
N GLU A 43 26.67 -80.77 35.55
CA GLU A 43 25.30 -81.28 35.54
C GLU A 43 24.30 -80.22 36.01
N ILE A 44 24.62 -79.49 37.10
CA ILE A 44 23.80 -78.38 37.58
C ILE A 44 23.73 -77.27 36.52
N PHE A 45 24.85 -76.82 35.97
CA PHE A 45 24.88 -75.77 34.95
C PHE A 45 24.19 -76.18 33.63
N ASN A 46 24.36 -77.42 33.17
CA ASN A 46 23.70 -77.93 31.96
C ASN A 46 22.18 -78.12 32.15
N SER A 47 21.73 -78.45 33.36
CA SER A 47 20.30 -78.49 33.70
C SER A 47 19.65 -77.09 33.70
N ILE A 48 20.46 -76.03 33.81
CA ILE A 48 20.03 -74.64 33.91
C ILE A 48 20.11 -73.95 32.52
N ASN A 49 21.14 -74.21 31.72
CA ASN A 49 21.46 -73.40 30.53
C ASN A 49 20.61 -73.68 29.28
N SER A 50 19.64 -74.60 29.31
CA SER A 50 18.86 -74.97 28.12
C SER A 50 17.55 -74.20 27.95
N GLN A 51 17.07 -73.43 28.95
CA GLN A 51 15.87 -72.57 28.84
C GLN A 51 15.65 -71.68 30.10
N SER A 52 16.72 -71.18 30.77
CA SER A 52 16.54 -70.38 31.99
C SER A 52 15.92 -69.01 31.73
N GLY A 53 14.72 -68.80 32.28
CA GLY A 53 14.02 -67.51 32.25
C GLY A 53 14.14 -66.73 33.56
N PRO A 54 13.67 -65.47 33.61
CA PRO A 54 13.59 -64.70 34.84
C PRO A 54 12.73 -65.40 35.92
N GLU A 55 11.71 -66.16 35.50
CA GLU A 55 10.82 -66.95 36.37
C GLU A 55 11.57 -68.01 37.19
N ASP A 56 12.60 -68.64 36.60
CA ASP A 56 13.44 -69.63 37.26
C ASP A 56 14.27 -69.03 38.40
N VAL A 57 14.83 -67.83 38.17
CA VAL A 57 15.59 -67.09 39.17
C VAL A 57 14.67 -66.62 40.29
N LEU A 58 13.47 -66.15 39.95
CA LEU A 58 12.44 -65.73 40.92
C LEU A 58 11.99 -66.88 41.82
N ALA A 59 11.82 -68.09 41.27
CA ALA A 59 11.45 -69.28 42.04
C ALA A 59 12.50 -69.63 43.10
N ILE A 60 13.79 -69.56 42.76
CA ILE A 60 14.90 -69.83 43.69
C ILE A 60 15.04 -68.72 44.72
N VAL A 61 14.91 -67.45 44.32
CA VAL A 61 14.93 -66.33 45.27
C VAL A 61 13.76 -66.45 46.26
N ALA A 62 12.58 -66.88 45.81
CA ALA A 62 11.44 -67.16 46.69
C ALA A 62 11.70 -68.34 47.65
N GLU A 63 12.39 -69.40 47.21
CA GLU A 63 12.82 -70.50 48.06
C GLU A 63 13.84 -70.04 49.12
N CYS A 64 14.84 -69.24 48.72
CA CYS A 64 15.76 -68.58 49.63
C CYS A 64 14.99 -67.77 50.70
N MET A 65 14.06 -66.93 50.27
CA MET A 65 13.23 -66.10 51.17
C MET A 65 12.48 -66.95 52.20
N LYS A 66 11.79 -68.03 51.77
CA LYS A 66 11.08 -68.96 52.67
C LYS A 66 12.01 -69.61 53.71
N LYS A 67 13.22 -69.99 53.30
CA LYS A 67 14.22 -70.60 54.17
C LYS A 67 14.76 -69.64 55.24
N TYR A 68 14.97 -68.37 54.89
CA TYR A 68 15.42 -67.35 55.84
C TYR A 68 14.28 -66.85 56.74
N GLU A 69 13.03 -66.91 56.28
CA GLU A 69 11.84 -66.65 57.10
C GLU A 69 11.68 -67.64 58.25
N ALA A 70 11.94 -68.92 57.99
CA ALA A 70 11.92 -69.98 59.01
C ALA A 70 13.01 -69.81 60.09
N ARG A 71 14.12 -69.10 59.79
CA ARG A 71 15.29 -69.00 60.68
C ARG A 71 15.32 -67.78 61.62
N ARG A 72 14.36 -66.84 61.52
CA ARG A 72 14.15 -65.62 62.36
C ARG A 72 15.35 -64.66 62.59
N LYS A 73 16.58 -64.95 62.14
CA LYS A 73 17.81 -64.23 62.51
C LYS A 73 18.38 -63.22 61.50
N SER A 74 17.74 -62.96 60.36
CA SER A 74 18.31 -62.04 59.35
C SER A 74 17.30 -61.14 58.65
N PRO A 75 17.12 -59.88 59.10
CA PRO A 75 16.27 -58.92 58.40
C PRO A 75 16.92 -58.37 57.12
N THR A 76 18.24 -58.18 57.09
CA THR A 76 18.95 -57.50 55.99
C THR A 76 19.02 -58.34 54.71
N ALA A 77 19.35 -59.63 54.81
CA ALA A 77 19.33 -60.55 53.66
C ALA A 77 17.92 -60.67 53.06
N ARG A 78 16.88 -60.61 53.90
CA ARG A 78 15.47 -60.62 53.43
C ARG A 78 15.10 -59.36 52.66
N THR A 79 15.56 -58.20 53.12
CA THR A 79 15.34 -56.94 52.41
C THR A 79 15.97 -57.01 51.02
N TRP A 80 17.25 -57.36 50.92
CA TRP A 80 17.94 -57.42 49.63
C TRP A 80 17.41 -58.50 48.69
N LEU A 81 16.98 -59.67 49.19
CA LEU A 81 16.32 -60.67 48.37
C LEU A 81 14.97 -60.20 47.82
N ARG A 82 14.20 -59.45 48.61
CA ARG A 82 12.94 -58.84 48.17
C ARG A 82 13.18 -57.76 47.12
N GLU A 83 14.13 -56.87 47.39
CA GLU A 83 14.58 -55.81 46.49
C GLU A 83 15.08 -56.39 45.15
N PHE A 84 15.85 -57.48 45.18
CA PHE A 84 16.31 -58.18 43.99
C PHE A 84 15.16 -58.88 43.25
N SER A 85 14.25 -59.55 43.95
CA SER A 85 13.08 -60.20 43.33
C SER A 85 12.16 -59.19 42.63
N GLN A 86 11.93 -58.02 43.22
CA GLN A 86 11.18 -56.94 42.58
C GLN A 86 11.88 -56.43 41.31
N ARG A 87 13.21 -56.30 41.36
CA ARG A 87 14.02 -55.89 40.21
C ARG A 87 14.02 -56.92 39.09
N VAL A 88 14.11 -58.21 39.39
CA VAL A 88 14.03 -59.27 38.37
C VAL A 88 12.66 -59.27 37.69
N ASN A 89 11.57 -59.08 38.45
CA ASN A 89 10.22 -58.93 37.89
C ASN A 89 10.08 -57.70 36.99
N PHE A 90 10.66 -56.56 37.39
CA PHE A 90 10.50 -55.29 36.67
C PHE A 90 11.45 -55.19 35.45
N TYR A 91 12.67 -55.71 35.58
CA TYR A 91 13.71 -55.59 34.56
C TYR A 91 13.89 -56.84 33.68
N GLY A 92 13.16 -57.94 33.94
CA GLY A 92 13.14 -59.13 33.08
C GLY A 92 12.85 -58.77 31.63
N ASN A 93 11.78 -58.00 31.42
CA ASN A 93 11.37 -57.51 30.10
C ASN A 93 12.38 -56.53 29.47
N ILE A 94 13.14 -55.78 30.29
CA ILE A 94 14.12 -54.78 29.81
C ILE A 94 15.41 -55.47 29.36
N LEU A 95 15.86 -56.50 30.09
CA LEU A 95 16.98 -57.35 29.68
C LEU A 95 16.68 -58.12 28.39
N ASP A 96 15.43 -58.58 28.21
CA ASP A 96 14.97 -59.22 26.98
C ASP A 96 14.98 -58.25 25.78
N VAL A 97 14.70 -56.95 25.99
CA VAL A 97 14.74 -55.91 24.95
C VAL A 97 16.17 -55.43 24.64
N LEU A 98 17.04 -55.34 25.63
CA LEU A 98 18.42 -54.88 25.48
C LEU A 98 19.32 -55.84 24.67
N VAL A 99 18.89 -57.09 24.51
CA VAL A 99 19.69 -58.17 23.91
C VAL A 99 18.91 -58.88 22.79
N GLN A 100 18.14 -58.12 22.03
CA GLN A 100 17.38 -58.63 20.86
C GLN A 100 18.26 -59.32 19.80
N HIS A 101 19.58 -59.10 19.79
CA HIS A 101 20.50 -59.68 18.81
C HIS A 101 21.21 -60.97 19.27
N HIS A 102 21.21 -61.30 20.57
CA HIS A 102 21.97 -62.44 21.13
C HIS A 102 21.24 -63.08 22.34
N PRO A 103 20.09 -63.74 22.15
CA PRO A 103 19.31 -64.36 23.23
C PRO A 103 20.13 -65.32 24.12
N GLU A 104 21.23 -65.85 23.60
CA GLU A 104 22.22 -66.65 24.32
C GLU A 104 22.93 -65.89 25.47
N TYR A 105 23.11 -64.57 25.37
CA TYR A 105 23.77 -63.75 26.40
C TYR A 105 22.87 -63.57 27.63
N VAL A 106 21.57 -63.35 27.40
CA VAL A 106 20.56 -63.21 28.47
C VAL A 106 20.32 -64.52 29.17
N SER A 107 20.17 -65.60 28.40
CA SER A 107 19.95 -66.95 28.93
C SER A 107 21.11 -67.41 29.82
N LEU A 108 22.36 -67.11 29.44
CA LEU A 108 23.53 -67.40 30.25
C LEU A 108 23.56 -66.58 31.55
N ALA A 109 23.21 -65.29 31.48
CA ALA A 109 23.17 -64.43 32.66
C ALA A 109 22.12 -64.91 33.67
N TRP A 110 20.91 -65.25 33.22
CA TRP A 110 19.87 -65.84 34.08
C TRP A 110 20.31 -67.18 34.67
N GLY A 111 20.94 -68.04 33.86
CA GLY A 111 21.46 -69.32 34.32
C GLY A 111 22.57 -69.16 35.37
N ALA A 112 23.48 -68.20 35.18
CA ALA A 112 24.53 -67.89 36.15
C ALA A 112 23.95 -67.36 37.47
N MET A 113 22.95 -66.47 37.43
CA MET A 113 22.27 -65.99 38.65
C MET A 113 21.58 -67.15 39.39
N LYS A 114 20.82 -67.99 38.68
CA LYS A 114 20.18 -69.21 39.22
C LYS A 114 21.19 -70.11 39.92
N PHE A 115 22.31 -70.41 39.25
CA PHE A 115 23.40 -71.21 39.80
C PHE A 115 23.99 -70.61 41.08
N LEU A 116 24.32 -69.32 41.06
CA LEU A 116 24.93 -68.64 42.22
C LEU A 116 24.00 -68.66 43.44
N PHE A 117 22.71 -68.34 43.27
CA PHE A 117 21.76 -68.35 44.39
C PHE A 117 21.54 -69.75 44.97
N VAL A 118 21.47 -70.80 44.14
CA VAL A 118 21.41 -72.20 44.61
C VAL A 118 22.67 -72.55 45.41
N GLY A 119 23.84 -72.11 44.96
CA GLY A 119 25.11 -72.36 45.63
C GLY A 119 25.27 -71.64 46.98
N VAL A 120 24.71 -70.43 47.11
CA VAL A 120 24.86 -69.59 48.31
C VAL A 120 23.70 -69.68 49.29
N ILE A 121 22.62 -70.43 49.01
CA ILE A 121 21.40 -70.56 49.83
C ILE A 121 21.63 -70.99 51.29
N ASN A 122 22.83 -71.44 51.63
CA ASN A 122 23.24 -71.83 52.98
C ASN A 122 24.07 -70.75 53.72
N HIS A 123 24.52 -69.68 53.03
CA HIS A 123 25.43 -68.65 53.54
C HIS A 123 24.80 -67.25 53.51
N GLU A 124 24.26 -66.83 54.65
CA GLU A 124 23.47 -65.60 54.81
C GLU A 124 24.17 -64.31 54.31
N LYS A 125 25.39 -64.03 54.81
CA LYS A 125 26.14 -62.81 54.42
C LYS A 125 26.47 -62.77 52.92
N THR A 126 26.68 -63.93 52.31
CA THR A 126 26.96 -64.04 50.88
C THR A 126 25.71 -63.79 50.05
N VAL A 127 24.56 -64.30 50.47
CA VAL A 127 23.26 -64.06 49.82
C VAL A 127 22.88 -62.59 49.87
N GLU A 128 23.06 -61.93 51.01
CA GLU A 128 22.83 -60.49 51.17
C GLU A 128 23.65 -59.66 50.16
N ARG A 129 24.96 -59.91 50.10
CA ARG A 129 25.88 -59.17 49.23
C ARG A 129 25.67 -59.45 47.75
N LEU A 130 25.35 -60.70 47.39
CA LEU A 130 25.02 -61.08 46.02
C LEU A 130 23.74 -60.38 45.55
N ALA A 131 22.70 -60.36 46.39
CA ALA A 131 21.44 -59.69 46.08
C ALA A 131 21.60 -58.16 46.00
N GLU A 132 22.40 -57.55 46.88
CA GLU A 132 22.76 -56.12 46.82
C GLU A 132 23.48 -55.77 45.51
N ALA A 133 24.51 -56.54 45.15
CA ALA A 133 25.30 -56.35 43.94
C ALA A 133 24.45 -56.42 42.66
N LEU A 134 23.63 -57.46 42.54
CA LEU A 134 22.75 -57.65 41.37
C LEU A 134 21.64 -56.60 41.30
N SER A 135 21.14 -56.13 42.45
CA SER A 135 20.15 -55.06 42.51
C SER A 135 20.71 -53.73 41.97
N LYS A 136 21.94 -53.38 42.38
CA LYS A 136 22.62 -52.18 41.86
C LYS A 136 22.86 -52.24 40.36
N ILE A 137 23.25 -53.42 39.83
CA ILE A 137 23.42 -53.64 38.39
C ILE A 137 22.10 -53.43 37.66
N ALA A 138 21.00 -53.98 38.18
CA ALA A 138 19.68 -53.89 37.55
C ALA A 138 19.15 -52.44 37.49
N ASP A 139 19.38 -51.63 38.53
CA ASP A 139 18.93 -50.23 38.59
C ASP A 139 19.56 -49.34 37.49
N MET A 140 20.69 -49.75 36.91
CA MET A 140 21.37 -48.99 35.85
C MET A 140 20.83 -49.27 34.44
N LEU A 141 20.17 -50.42 34.23
CA LEU A 141 19.79 -50.91 32.89
C LEU A 141 18.83 -50.01 32.11
N PRO A 142 17.77 -49.40 32.69
CA PRO A 142 16.85 -48.54 31.95
C PRO A 142 17.54 -47.31 31.35
N HIS A 143 18.46 -46.71 32.12
CA HIS A 143 19.21 -45.54 31.68
C HIS A 143 20.18 -45.88 30.54
N ILE A 144 20.77 -47.08 30.56
CA ILE A 144 21.62 -47.57 29.48
C ILE A 144 20.79 -47.79 28.20
N GLN A 145 19.59 -48.38 28.31
CA GLN A 145 18.70 -48.60 27.18
C GLN A 145 18.30 -47.27 26.52
N LEU A 146 17.86 -46.30 27.32
CA LEU A 146 17.47 -44.99 26.82
C LEU A 146 18.66 -44.26 26.18
N SER A 147 19.83 -44.28 26.84
CA SER A 147 21.05 -43.64 26.32
C SER A 147 21.53 -44.27 25.00
N SER A 148 21.42 -45.59 24.88
CA SER A 148 21.77 -46.31 23.65
C SER A 148 20.81 -46.02 22.50
N ALA A 149 19.52 -45.82 22.80
CA ALA A 149 18.50 -45.52 21.79
C ALA A 149 18.63 -44.07 21.29
N LEU A 150 18.89 -43.12 22.20
CA LEU A 150 19.04 -41.70 21.86
C LEU A 150 20.37 -41.40 21.17
N TYR A 151 21.46 -42.04 21.60
CA TYR A 151 22.81 -41.75 21.09
C TYR A 151 23.55 -43.05 20.70
N PRO A 152 23.18 -43.69 19.57
CA PRO A 152 23.80 -44.94 19.09
C PRO A 152 25.19 -44.70 18.48
N THR A 153 26.08 -44.05 19.22
CA THR A 153 27.44 -43.71 18.79
C THR A 153 28.40 -44.88 18.99
N GLU A 154 29.54 -44.84 18.29
CA GLU A 154 30.64 -45.82 18.46
C GLU A 154 31.14 -45.89 19.91
N HIS A 155 31.25 -44.72 20.57
CA HIS A 155 31.67 -44.61 21.96
C HIS A 155 30.63 -45.20 22.92
N MET A 156 29.34 -44.94 22.67
CA MET A 156 28.24 -45.52 23.45
C MET A 156 28.23 -47.05 23.33
N ARG A 157 28.32 -47.58 22.10
CA ARG A 157 28.38 -49.02 21.85
C ARG A 157 29.55 -49.69 22.57
N THR A 158 30.72 -49.06 22.55
CA THR A 158 31.91 -49.58 23.24
C THR A 158 31.73 -49.58 24.76
N ALA A 159 31.20 -48.50 25.34
CA ALA A 159 30.95 -48.42 26.78
C ALA A 159 29.92 -49.44 27.26
N ILE A 160 28.89 -49.71 26.45
CA ILE A 160 27.90 -50.75 26.70
C ILE A 160 28.53 -52.16 26.61
N ALA A 161 29.36 -52.41 25.60
CA ALA A 161 30.07 -53.69 25.47
C ALA A 161 31.02 -53.95 26.64
N GLU A 162 31.74 -52.93 27.12
CA GLU A 162 32.59 -53.00 28.32
C GLU A 162 31.77 -53.30 29.59
N LEU A 163 30.61 -52.66 29.73
CA LEU A 163 29.69 -52.92 30.85
C LEU A 163 29.26 -54.40 30.87
N TYR A 164 28.81 -54.92 29.74
CA TYR A 164 28.43 -56.34 29.62
C TYR A 164 29.59 -57.28 29.94
N ALA A 165 30.79 -56.98 29.44
CA ALA A 165 31.98 -57.76 29.74
C ALA A 165 32.31 -57.77 31.25
N ASN A 166 32.14 -56.65 31.95
CA ASN A 166 32.33 -56.56 33.40
C ASN A 166 31.25 -57.32 34.18
N ILE A 167 30.00 -57.33 33.71
CA ILE A 167 28.92 -58.16 34.28
C ILE A 167 29.25 -59.66 34.10
N MET A 168 29.72 -60.08 32.92
CA MET A 168 30.13 -61.47 32.69
C MET A 168 31.32 -61.88 33.56
N ARG A 169 32.32 -61.00 33.73
CA ARG A 169 33.46 -61.22 34.64
C ARG A 169 33.01 -61.31 36.10
N PHE A 170 31.99 -60.56 36.50
CA PHE A 170 31.38 -60.68 37.82
C PHE A 170 30.80 -62.09 38.02
N PHE A 171 30.05 -62.63 37.06
CA PHE A 171 29.54 -64.00 37.13
C PHE A 171 30.65 -65.04 37.17
N ILE A 172 31.69 -64.91 36.35
CA ILE A 172 32.85 -65.81 36.36
C ILE A 172 33.52 -65.83 37.73
N ARG A 173 33.77 -64.65 38.32
CA ARG A 173 34.48 -64.57 39.59
C ARG A 173 33.63 -65.06 40.75
N ALA A 174 32.32 -64.85 40.69
CA ALA A 174 31.38 -65.41 41.64
C ALA A 174 31.33 -66.94 41.54
N TYR A 175 31.48 -67.49 40.33
CA TYR A 175 31.60 -68.92 40.10
C TYR A 175 32.92 -69.51 40.62
N ASP A 176 34.06 -68.87 40.36
CA ASP A 176 35.37 -69.30 40.89
C ASP A 176 35.35 -69.43 42.42
N TRP A 177 34.72 -68.45 43.07
CA TRP A 177 34.55 -68.47 44.51
C TRP A 177 33.71 -69.67 44.94
N TYR A 178 32.66 -70.04 44.22
CA TYR A 178 31.86 -71.23 44.57
C TYR A 178 32.65 -72.55 44.42
N GLU A 179 33.58 -72.63 43.46
CA GLU A 179 34.40 -73.82 43.22
C GLU A 179 35.49 -74.06 44.30
N GLU A 180 35.89 -73.01 45.03
CA GLU A 180 36.87 -73.07 46.12
C GLU A 180 36.38 -73.76 47.43
N GLY A 181 35.71 -74.92 47.39
CA GLY A 181 35.44 -75.86 48.50
C GLY A 181 35.11 -75.34 49.92
N THR A 182 34.04 -75.86 50.53
CA THR A 182 33.48 -75.44 51.84
C THR A 182 34.49 -75.35 53.01
N LEU A 183 35.54 -76.17 53.03
CA LEU A 183 36.57 -76.17 54.08
C LEU A 183 37.69 -75.13 53.84
N LYS A 184 37.97 -74.73 52.60
CA LYS A 184 38.92 -73.65 52.27
C LYS A 184 38.30 -72.27 52.53
N HIS A 185 36.97 -72.17 52.41
CA HIS A 185 36.19 -70.98 52.77
C HIS A 185 36.23 -70.60 54.25
N MET A 186 36.27 -71.58 55.18
CA MET A 186 36.39 -71.30 56.62
C MET A 186 37.79 -70.78 57.01
N LEU A 187 38.86 -71.28 56.38
CA LEU A 187 40.22 -70.80 56.65
C LEU A 187 40.49 -69.42 56.01
N HIS A 188 39.92 -69.14 54.85
CA HIS A 188 40.08 -67.82 54.18
C HIS A 188 39.13 -66.74 54.70
N SER A 189 38.00 -67.07 55.34
CA SER A 189 37.11 -66.07 55.94
C SER A 189 37.75 -65.31 57.11
N ILE A 190 38.82 -65.86 57.70
CA ILE A 190 39.57 -65.23 58.81
C ILE A 190 40.73 -64.37 58.30
N THR A 191 41.23 -64.57 57.06
CA THR A 191 42.42 -63.86 56.54
C THR A 191 42.16 -62.92 55.36
N ARG A 192 41.03 -63.01 54.65
CA ARG A 192 40.65 -62.04 53.62
C ARG A 192 39.13 -61.80 53.64
N PRO A 193 38.67 -60.62 54.08
CA PRO A 193 37.25 -60.28 54.11
C PRO A 193 36.65 -60.39 52.70
N VAL A 194 35.47 -61.01 52.58
CA VAL A 194 34.71 -61.18 51.33
C VAL A 194 34.47 -59.84 50.63
N GLU A 195 34.49 -58.76 51.40
CA GLU A 195 34.38 -57.36 51.00
C GLU A 195 35.41 -56.94 49.93
N LEU A 196 36.61 -57.53 49.89
CA LEU A 196 37.70 -57.13 48.97
C LEU A 196 37.70 -57.86 47.60
N ARG A 197 36.80 -58.83 47.35
CA ARG A 197 36.85 -59.67 46.14
C ARG A 197 35.93 -59.28 44.97
N TYR A 198 34.91 -58.46 45.17
CA TYR A 198 34.03 -58.03 44.06
C TYR A 198 33.86 -56.51 43.97
N GLN A 199 34.39 -55.78 44.94
CA GLN A 199 34.29 -54.34 45.01
C GLN A 199 34.98 -53.67 43.81
N ASP A 200 36.06 -54.25 43.28
CA ASP A 200 36.73 -53.77 42.09
C ASP A 200 35.88 -53.93 40.82
N LEU A 201 35.13 -55.03 40.69
CA LEU A 201 34.21 -55.25 39.57
C LEU A 201 32.96 -54.39 39.68
N LEU A 202 32.38 -54.26 40.88
CA LEU A 202 31.24 -53.36 41.13
C LEU A 202 31.61 -51.90 40.85
N GLN A 203 32.79 -51.46 41.29
CA GLN A 203 33.31 -50.13 40.98
C GLN A 203 33.52 -49.93 39.48
N ARG A 204 34.00 -50.95 38.75
CA ARG A 204 34.12 -50.90 37.28
C ARG A 204 32.77 -50.81 36.58
N ILE A 205 31.75 -51.53 37.06
CA ILE A 205 30.38 -51.45 36.52
C ILE A 205 29.80 -50.05 36.77
N GLU A 206 29.97 -49.49 37.96
CA GLU A 206 29.56 -48.12 38.29
C GLU A 206 30.28 -47.08 37.41
N GLN A 207 31.60 -47.24 37.19
CA GLN A 207 32.38 -46.42 36.27
C GLN A 207 31.88 -46.53 34.81
N CYS A 208 31.54 -47.73 34.34
CA CYS A 208 30.97 -47.93 33.01
C CYS A 208 29.61 -47.22 32.87
N SER A 209 28.76 -47.29 33.89
CA SER A 209 27.47 -46.58 33.92
C SER A 209 27.64 -45.05 33.90
N LEU A 210 28.56 -44.52 34.71
CA LEU A 210 28.89 -43.10 34.71
C LEU A 210 29.43 -42.64 33.35
N ARG A 211 30.26 -43.48 32.71
CA ARG A 211 30.79 -43.24 31.36
C ARG A 211 29.66 -43.18 30.32
N ILE A 212 28.70 -44.09 30.37
CA ILE A 212 27.50 -44.08 29.50
C ILE A 212 26.70 -42.79 29.69
N HIS A 213 26.43 -42.39 30.94
CA HIS A 213 25.74 -41.14 31.23
C HIS A 213 26.50 -39.93 30.68
N THR A 214 27.82 -39.90 30.88
CA THR A 214 28.69 -38.83 30.39
C THR A 214 28.65 -38.75 28.86
N LEU A 215 28.71 -39.89 28.18
CA LEU A 215 28.62 -39.96 26.72
C LEU A 215 27.28 -39.45 26.20
N ALA A 216 26.17 -39.80 26.84
CA ALA A 216 24.85 -39.27 26.48
C ALA A 216 24.77 -37.75 26.69
N SER A 217 25.30 -37.24 27.81
CA SER A 217 25.34 -35.81 28.09
C SER A 217 26.22 -35.04 27.10
N VAL A 218 27.37 -35.60 26.71
CA VAL A 218 28.26 -35.00 25.71
C VAL A 218 27.60 -35.01 24.33
N GLY A 219 26.91 -36.09 23.97
CA GLY A 219 26.13 -36.17 22.73
C GLY A 219 25.05 -35.09 22.67
N GLN A 220 24.28 -34.92 23.74
CA GLN A 220 23.28 -33.85 23.86
C GLN A 220 23.90 -32.46 23.68
N GLN A 221 25.03 -32.19 24.35
CA GLN A 221 25.70 -30.89 24.26
C GLN A 221 26.24 -30.63 22.85
N ALA A 222 26.79 -31.65 22.20
CA ALA A 222 27.27 -31.55 20.82
C ALA A 222 26.12 -31.28 19.83
N GLU A 223 24.99 -31.96 19.99
CA GLU A 223 23.79 -31.74 19.17
C GLU A 223 23.23 -30.32 19.35
N ILE A 224 23.08 -29.86 20.60
CA ILE A 224 22.61 -28.49 20.89
C ILE A 224 23.55 -27.46 20.27
N ARG A 225 24.87 -27.68 20.35
CA ARG A 225 25.85 -26.77 19.76
C ARG A 225 25.70 -26.70 18.24
N ASP A 226 25.55 -27.84 17.59
CA ASP A 226 25.39 -27.94 16.14
C ASP A 226 24.07 -27.29 15.66
N LEU A 227 22.97 -27.58 16.37
CA LEU A 227 21.67 -26.94 16.17
C LEU A 227 21.76 -25.42 16.32
N HIS A 228 22.43 -24.95 17.38
CA HIS A 228 22.60 -23.52 17.63
C HIS A 228 23.41 -22.85 16.51
N THR A 229 24.49 -23.47 16.03
CA THR A 229 25.27 -22.95 14.91
C THR A 229 24.47 -22.95 13.61
N GLY A 230 23.70 -24.00 13.33
CA GLY A 230 22.84 -24.07 12.15
C GLY A 230 21.71 -23.05 12.18
N LEU A 231 21.13 -22.79 13.35
CA LEU A 231 20.09 -21.79 13.55
C LEU A 231 20.64 -20.37 13.37
N HIS A 232 21.81 -20.08 13.93
CA HIS A 232 22.47 -18.78 13.70
C HIS A 232 22.77 -18.54 12.22
N ALA A 233 23.32 -19.54 11.51
CA ALA A 233 23.57 -19.41 10.07
C ALA A 233 22.29 -19.14 9.28
N ARG A 234 21.18 -19.79 9.64
CA ARG A 234 19.86 -19.53 9.01
C ARG A 234 19.31 -18.14 9.35
N LEU A 235 19.50 -17.66 10.58
CA LEU A 235 19.09 -16.30 10.96
C LEU A 235 19.91 -15.24 10.22
N ASP A 236 21.22 -15.47 10.06
CA ASP A 236 22.10 -14.56 9.32
C ASP A 236 21.71 -14.50 7.84
N ASP A 237 21.41 -15.65 7.21
CA ASP A 237 20.91 -15.72 5.84
C ASP A 237 19.55 -15.00 5.68
N MET A 238 18.65 -15.18 6.65
CA MET A 238 17.37 -14.48 6.67
C MET A 238 17.55 -12.96 6.81
N ASN A 239 18.44 -12.51 7.68
CA ASN A 239 18.75 -11.09 7.83
C ASN A 239 19.36 -10.49 6.55
N LEU A 240 20.27 -11.21 5.90
CA LEU A 240 20.83 -10.82 4.59
C LEU A 240 19.73 -10.69 3.53
N SER A 241 18.81 -11.67 3.46
CA SER A 241 17.68 -11.65 2.52
C SER A 241 16.73 -10.47 2.76
N ILE A 242 16.40 -10.20 4.04
CA ILE A 242 15.56 -9.06 4.43
C ILE A 242 16.21 -7.74 4.04
N ASN A 243 17.50 -7.57 4.32
CA ASN A 243 18.23 -6.34 3.96
C ASN A 243 18.25 -6.14 2.43
N GLN A 244 18.50 -7.19 1.66
CA GLN A 244 18.43 -7.12 0.19
C GLN A 244 17.04 -6.76 -0.33
N GLN A 245 15.98 -7.23 0.32
CA GLN A 245 14.60 -6.85 -0.03
C GLN A 245 14.33 -5.38 0.30
N PHE A 246 14.79 -4.91 1.45
CA PHE A 246 14.70 -3.49 1.84
C PHE A 246 15.46 -2.59 0.87
N ASP A 247 16.66 -2.95 0.46
CA ASP A 247 17.44 -2.18 -0.52
C ASP A 247 16.69 -2.08 -1.85
N LYS A 248 16.17 -3.21 -2.36
CA LYS A 248 15.34 -3.23 -3.58
C LYS A 248 14.08 -2.37 -3.45
N LEU A 249 13.42 -2.40 -2.29
CA LEU A 249 12.24 -1.59 -2.01
C LEU A 249 12.61 -0.09 -2.01
N SER A 250 13.73 0.26 -1.38
CA SER A 250 14.24 1.63 -1.32
C SER A 250 14.53 2.17 -2.72
N THR A 251 15.23 1.41 -3.57
CA THR A 251 15.52 1.80 -4.95
C THR A 251 14.24 2.02 -5.75
N ARG A 252 13.25 1.13 -5.65
CA ARG A 252 11.94 1.32 -6.31
C ARG A 252 11.20 2.54 -5.79
N MET A 253 11.32 2.84 -4.50
CA MET A 253 10.67 4.00 -3.91
C MET A 253 11.31 5.31 -4.38
N GLU A 254 12.64 5.32 -4.57
CA GLU A 254 13.36 6.42 -5.20
C GLU A 254 12.95 6.62 -6.67
N GLU A 255 12.82 5.53 -7.44
CA GLU A 255 12.30 5.59 -8.83
C GLU A 255 10.88 6.17 -8.89
N ILE A 256 9.97 5.76 -7.98
CA ILE A 256 8.61 6.32 -7.88
C ILE A 256 8.67 7.81 -7.51
N GLY A 257 9.54 8.20 -6.56
CA GLY A 257 9.73 9.59 -6.18
C GLY A 257 10.19 10.46 -7.36
N ASN A 258 11.14 9.96 -8.16
CA ASN A 258 11.63 10.63 -9.36
C ASN A 258 10.53 10.72 -10.43
N ALA A 259 9.74 9.67 -10.65
CA ALA A 259 8.63 9.67 -11.58
C ALA A 259 7.51 10.65 -11.16
N MET A 260 7.17 10.69 -9.86
CA MET A 260 6.20 11.65 -9.30
C MET A 260 6.68 13.09 -9.41
N THR A 261 7.98 13.33 -9.22
CA THR A 261 8.56 14.68 -9.38
C THR A 261 8.50 15.12 -10.84
N LEU A 262 8.83 14.22 -11.79
CA LEU A 262 8.70 14.49 -13.22
C LEU A 262 7.25 14.72 -13.65
N GLN A 263 6.31 13.91 -13.12
CA GLN A 263 4.89 14.05 -13.39
C GLN A 263 4.32 15.35 -12.81
N SER A 264 4.70 15.73 -11.59
CA SER A 264 4.27 16.99 -10.99
C SER A 264 4.84 18.19 -11.72
N ALA A 265 6.11 18.14 -12.17
CA ALA A 265 6.71 19.17 -13.02
C ALA A 265 6.00 19.29 -14.39
N ALA A 266 5.60 18.17 -15.00
CA ALA A 266 4.79 18.18 -16.22
C ALA A 266 3.34 18.66 -16.00
N MET A 267 2.81 18.51 -14.78
CA MET A 267 1.48 18.98 -14.37
C MET A 267 1.45 20.43 -13.87
N ILE A 268 2.60 21.08 -13.64
CA ILE A 268 2.62 22.53 -13.44
C ILE A 268 2.11 23.15 -14.75
N ASN A 269 0.95 23.76 -14.60
CA ASN A 269 0.00 24.18 -15.61
C ASN A 269 0.57 25.28 -16.53
N THR A 270 1.56 24.90 -17.34
CA THR A 270 2.27 25.77 -18.29
C THR A 270 1.25 26.46 -19.22
N ASN A 271 0.19 25.75 -19.58
CA ASN A 271 -0.89 26.26 -20.42
C ASN A 271 -1.61 27.45 -19.77
N HIS A 272 -1.88 27.41 -18.46
CA HIS A 272 -2.50 28.55 -17.76
C HIS A 272 -1.56 29.74 -17.65
N VAL A 273 -0.29 29.52 -17.31
CA VAL A 273 0.71 30.60 -17.22
C VAL A 273 0.93 31.27 -18.58
N LEU A 274 1.04 30.47 -19.66
CA LEU A 274 1.18 30.99 -21.02
C LEU A 274 -0.07 31.74 -21.48
N THR A 275 -1.27 31.22 -21.19
CA THR A 275 -2.53 31.90 -21.50
C THR A 275 -2.62 33.26 -20.80
N ASP A 276 -2.21 33.36 -19.53
CA ASP A 276 -2.21 34.61 -18.76
C ASP A 276 -1.18 35.62 -19.26
N ILE A 277 0.01 35.16 -19.67
CA ILE A 277 1.04 36.01 -20.29
C ILE A 277 0.52 36.59 -21.61
N GLN A 278 -0.02 35.74 -22.48
CA GLN A 278 -0.55 36.16 -23.79
C GLN A 278 -1.75 37.11 -23.63
N PHE A 279 -2.66 36.82 -22.69
CA PHE A 279 -3.75 37.73 -22.36
C PHE A 279 -3.22 39.09 -21.91
N SER A 280 -2.22 39.11 -21.02
CA SER A 280 -1.61 40.34 -20.53
C SER A 280 -0.93 41.15 -21.63
N GLN A 281 -0.30 40.49 -22.61
CA GLN A 281 0.29 41.12 -23.80
C GLN A 281 -0.78 41.78 -24.67
N ILE A 282 -1.86 41.05 -25.01
CA ILE A 282 -2.98 41.59 -25.79
C ILE A 282 -3.60 42.80 -25.08
N MET A 283 -3.88 42.67 -23.78
CA MET A 283 -4.49 43.74 -22.99
C MET A 283 -3.60 44.99 -22.92
N ARG A 284 -2.27 44.82 -22.89
CA ARG A 284 -1.31 45.94 -22.95
C ARG A 284 -1.33 46.62 -24.31
N SER A 285 -1.42 45.86 -25.41
CA SER A 285 -1.55 46.40 -26.76
C SER A 285 -2.84 47.21 -26.90
N LEU A 286 -3.96 46.70 -26.37
CA LEU A 286 -5.28 47.34 -26.38
C LEU A 286 -5.48 48.40 -25.29
N ALA A 287 -4.48 48.69 -24.45
CA ALA A 287 -4.59 49.64 -23.35
C ALA A 287 -4.59 51.10 -23.79
N ARG A 288 -3.94 51.42 -24.93
CA ARG A 288 -3.69 52.79 -25.41
C ARG A 288 -4.82 53.36 -26.29
N LEU A 289 -6.07 53.03 -26.00
CA LEU A 289 -7.21 53.56 -26.75
C LEU A 289 -7.65 54.92 -26.19
N PRO A 290 -7.91 55.93 -27.03
CA PRO A 290 -8.39 57.26 -26.61
C PRO A 290 -9.89 57.24 -26.23
N MET A 291 -10.31 56.20 -25.50
CA MET A 291 -11.68 56.02 -25.04
C MET A 291 -11.73 55.69 -23.56
N TRP A 292 -12.81 56.06 -22.91
CA TRP A 292 -13.02 55.73 -21.50
C TRP A 292 -13.29 54.24 -21.32
N ASP A 293 -12.93 53.71 -20.16
CA ASP A 293 -13.29 52.35 -19.77
C ASP A 293 -14.81 52.13 -19.85
N ALA A 294 -15.23 50.93 -20.25
CA ALA A 294 -16.64 50.63 -20.51
C ALA A 294 -17.52 50.88 -19.27
N ALA A 295 -17.03 50.56 -18.07
CA ALA A 295 -17.77 50.82 -16.83
C ALA A 295 -17.96 52.33 -16.61
N LYS A 296 -16.92 53.13 -16.84
CA LYS A 296 -16.96 54.59 -16.71
C LYS A 296 -17.87 55.24 -17.76
N THR A 297 -17.81 54.78 -19.01
CA THR A 297 -18.71 55.22 -20.10
C THR A 297 -20.17 54.95 -19.74
N PHE A 298 -20.49 53.75 -19.27
CA PHE A 298 -21.84 53.42 -18.85
C PHE A 298 -22.33 54.26 -17.68
N GLN A 299 -21.52 54.44 -16.63
CA GLN A 299 -21.87 55.27 -15.48
C GLN A 299 -22.12 56.73 -15.87
N TYR A 300 -21.29 57.29 -16.76
CA TYR A 300 -21.47 58.63 -17.32
C TYR A 300 -22.82 58.78 -18.03
N HIS A 301 -23.13 57.85 -18.94
CA HIS A 301 -24.38 57.88 -19.68
C HIS A 301 -25.61 57.63 -18.78
N ARG A 302 -25.50 56.77 -17.78
CA ARG A 302 -26.54 56.53 -16.75
C ARG A 302 -26.82 57.79 -15.95
N SER A 303 -25.78 58.45 -15.43
CA SER A 303 -25.90 59.71 -14.69
C SER A 303 -26.53 60.82 -15.54
N LEU A 304 -26.09 60.97 -16.80
CA LEU A 304 -26.69 61.94 -17.73
C LEU A 304 -28.16 61.63 -18.02
N ARG A 305 -28.52 60.37 -18.21
CA ARG A 305 -29.92 59.95 -18.38
C ARG A 305 -30.72 60.34 -17.14
N ASP A 306 -30.25 59.97 -15.94
CA ASP A 306 -30.97 60.22 -14.69
C ASP A 306 -31.18 61.72 -14.45
N ARG A 307 -30.17 62.55 -14.72
CA ARG A 307 -30.27 64.03 -14.70
C ARG A 307 -31.27 64.57 -15.72
N ARG A 308 -31.28 64.02 -16.95
CA ARG A 308 -32.19 64.47 -18.02
C ARG A 308 -33.62 64.02 -17.76
N THR A 309 -33.84 62.78 -17.32
CA THR A 309 -35.18 62.25 -17.01
C THR A 309 -35.87 63.01 -15.89
N HIS A 310 -35.12 63.62 -14.98
CA HIS A 310 -35.66 64.54 -13.97
C HIS A 310 -36.28 65.81 -14.58
N ASN A 311 -35.80 66.27 -15.74
CA ASN A 311 -36.19 67.54 -16.37
C ASN A 311 -36.83 67.39 -17.78
N ALA A 312 -36.94 66.17 -18.32
CA ALA A 312 -37.23 65.93 -19.73
C ALA A 312 -38.74 65.95 -20.07
N HIS A 313 -39.06 66.66 -21.15
CA HIS A 313 -40.39 66.79 -21.77
C HIS A 313 -40.52 66.02 -23.10
N ARG A 314 -39.47 65.30 -23.51
CA ARG A 314 -39.40 64.55 -24.76
C ARG A 314 -38.98 63.11 -24.50
N GLY A 315 -39.66 62.18 -25.15
CA GLY A 315 -39.34 60.76 -25.16
C GLY A 315 -39.47 60.20 -26.58
N LEU A 316 -39.05 58.95 -26.76
CA LEU A 316 -39.33 58.22 -27.99
C LEU A 316 -40.85 58.05 -28.15
N SER A 317 -41.33 58.19 -29.39
CA SER A 317 -42.74 57.97 -29.73
C SER A 317 -43.21 56.58 -29.33
N ALA A 318 -44.50 56.42 -28.99
CA ALA A 318 -45.07 55.09 -28.72
C ALA A 318 -44.85 54.13 -29.90
N ARG A 319 -44.97 54.65 -31.14
CA ARG A 319 -44.73 53.93 -32.40
C ARG A 319 -43.33 53.35 -32.53
N PHE A 320 -42.32 53.94 -31.89
CA PHE A 320 -40.97 53.38 -31.87
C PHE A 320 -40.94 52.09 -31.05
N TRP A 321 -41.53 52.12 -29.87
CA TRP A 321 -41.58 50.98 -28.96
C TRP A 321 -42.47 49.85 -29.48
N ASP A 322 -43.59 50.20 -30.11
CA ASP A 322 -44.52 49.24 -30.71
C ASP A 322 -44.04 48.74 -32.10
N SER A 323 -42.81 49.06 -32.50
CA SER A 323 -42.29 48.66 -33.81
C SER A 323 -42.12 47.12 -33.89
N PRO A 324 -42.69 46.44 -34.89
CA PRO A 324 -42.56 44.99 -35.02
C PRO A 324 -41.10 44.56 -35.27
N LYS A 325 -40.28 45.42 -35.88
CA LYS A 325 -38.85 45.18 -36.07
C LYS A 325 -38.09 45.14 -34.75
N LEU A 326 -38.45 46.01 -33.79
CA LEU A 326 -37.83 46.05 -32.47
C LEU A 326 -38.22 44.82 -31.66
N ALA A 327 -39.50 44.45 -31.66
CA ALA A 327 -39.98 43.23 -31.03
C ALA A 327 -39.34 41.97 -31.61
N ARG A 328 -39.20 41.91 -32.95
CA ARG A 328 -38.51 40.80 -33.64
C ARG A 328 -37.05 40.70 -33.22
N TRP A 329 -36.32 41.83 -33.21
CA TRP A 329 -34.91 41.84 -32.83
C TRP A 329 -34.68 41.30 -31.42
N PHE A 330 -35.51 41.70 -30.46
CA PHE A 330 -35.47 41.16 -29.10
C PHE A 330 -35.83 39.68 -29.04
N GLY A 331 -36.96 39.28 -29.66
CA GLY A 331 -37.50 37.92 -29.54
C GLY A 331 -36.91 36.86 -30.48
N ALA A 332 -36.16 37.24 -31.51
CA ALA A 332 -35.64 36.27 -32.48
C ALA A 332 -34.61 35.33 -31.83
N ALA A 333 -34.73 34.03 -32.10
CA ALA A 333 -33.89 33.01 -31.48
C ALA A 333 -32.42 33.02 -31.96
N GLY A 334 -32.16 33.53 -33.17
CA GLY A 334 -30.83 33.58 -33.80
C GLY A 334 -30.18 34.97 -33.77
N SER A 335 -29.01 35.08 -34.41
CA SER A 335 -28.28 36.34 -34.56
C SER A 335 -29.07 37.33 -35.43
N GLU A 336 -29.18 38.59 -35.00
CA GLU A 336 -29.92 39.62 -35.74
C GLU A 336 -29.33 41.02 -35.51
N ALA A 337 -29.32 41.84 -36.55
CA ALA A 337 -28.93 43.24 -36.50
C ALA A 337 -30.15 44.16 -36.58
N LEU A 338 -30.09 45.28 -35.87
CA LEU A 338 -31.08 46.36 -35.93
C LEU A 338 -30.36 47.70 -36.01
N VAL A 339 -30.84 48.58 -36.89
CA VAL A 339 -30.33 49.94 -37.04
C VAL A 339 -31.38 50.92 -36.56
N VAL A 340 -31.04 51.77 -35.59
CA VAL A 340 -31.90 52.86 -35.13
C VAL A 340 -31.38 54.17 -35.70
N ALA A 341 -32.16 54.72 -36.65
CA ALA A 341 -31.90 56.01 -37.28
C ALA A 341 -32.67 57.10 -36.54
N GLY A 342 -31.98 58.09 -36.00
CA GLY A 342 -32.58 59.27 -35.37
C GLY A 342 -32.27 60.54 -36.14
N THR A 343 -32.92 61.64 -35.74
CA THR A 343 -32.46 62.98 -36.09
C THR A 343 -31.62 63.52 -34.94
N PHE A 344 -30.92 64.64 -35.17
CA PHE A 344 -30.21 65.33 -34.10
C PHE A 344 -31.12 65.65 -32.90
N GLN A 345 -32.42 65.86 -33.11
CA GLN A 345 -33.39 66.14 -32.04
C GLN A 345 -33.71 64.90 -31.19
N SER A 346 -33.64 63.69 -31.77
CA SER A 346 -33.93 62.44 -31.04
C SER A 346 -32.70 61.80 -30.38
N ARG A 347 -31.49 62.34 -30.61
CA ARG A 347 -30.21 61.81 -30.12
C ARG A 347 -30.21 61.41 -28.63
N PHE A 348 -30.72 62.27 -27.76
CA PHE A 348 -30.71 62.00 -26.31
C PHE A 348 -31.69 60.91 -25.94
N CYS A 349 -32.83 60.83 -26.62
CA CYS A 349 -33.83 59.80 -26.39
C CYS A 349 -33.31 58.44 -26.86
N VAL A 350 -32.64 58.38 -28.01
CA VAL A 350 -32.02 57.15 -28.51
C VAL A 350 -30.87 56.70 -27.62
N ARG A 351 -30.00 57.62 -27.15
CA ARG A 351 -28.96 57.29 -26.18
C ARG A 351 -29.53 56.76 -24.87
N ASN A 352 -30.59 57.38 -24.34
CA ASN A 352 -31.25 56.89 -23.13
C ASN A 352 -31.81 55.48 -23.33
N PHE A 353 -32.41 55.20 -24.49
CA PHE A 353 -32.84 53.86 -24.86
C PHE A 353 -31.67 52.85 -24.84
N CYS A 354 -30.50 53.22 -25.36
CA CYS A 354 -29.31 52.36 -25.30
C CYS A 354 -28.89 52.06 -23.86
N VAL A 355 -28.89 53.07 -22.99
CA VAL A 355 -28.59 52.89 -21.56
C VAL A 355 -29.61 51.96 -20.91
N ASP A 356 -30.91 52.13 -21.21
CA ASP A 356 -31.97 51.28 -20.67
C ASP A 356 -31.80 49.81 -21.13
N VAL A 357 -31.43 49.58 -22.39
CA VAL A 357 -31.12 48.25 -22.94
C VAL A 357 -29.91 47.63 -22.25
N ILE A 358 -28.80 48.37 -22.16
CA ILE A 358 -27.58 47.89 -21.50
C ILE A 358 -27.84 47.60 -20.02
N GLU A 359 -28.59 48.45 -19.32
CA GLU A 359 -28.93 48.26 -17.90
C GLU A 359 -29.80 47.01 -17.70
N GLN A 360 -30.81 46.81 -18.55
CA GLN A 360 -31.68 45.64 -18.49
C GLN A 360 -30.91 44.34 -18.78
N LEU A 361 -30.08 44.32 -19.82
CA LEU A 361 -29.26 43.15 -20.17
C LEU A 361 -28.27 42.79 -19.06
N ARG A 362 -27.59 43.79 -18.49
CA ARG A 362 -26.68 43.60 -17.34
C ARG A 362 -27.42 43.05 -16.11
N SER A 363 -28.64 43.54 -15.84
CA SER A 363 -29.45 43.04 -14.72
C SER A 363 -29.91 41.59 -14.91
N ALA A 364 -30.02 41.13 -16.16
CA ALA A 364 -30.35 39.75 -16.53
C ALA A 364 -29.11 38.83 -16.62
N GLY A 365 -27.90 39.35 -16.39
CA GLY A 365 -26.65 38.58 -16.51
C GLY A 365 -26.24 38.24 -17.95
N ILE A 366 -26.83 38.92 -18.95
CA ILE A 366 -26.53 38.69 -20.36
C ILE A 366 -25.32 39.55 -20.75
N PRO A 367 -24.27 38.98 -21.39
CA PRO A 367 -23.11 39.73 -21.86
C PRO A 367 -23.50 40.83 -22.86
N VAL A 368 -23.04 42.06 -22.59
CA VAL A 368 -23.27 43.22 -23.46
C VAL A 368 -21.98 44.00 -23.67
N LEU A 369 -21.58 44.14 -24.93
CA LEU A 369 -20.46 44.96 -25.38
C LEU A 369 -21.03 46.24 -25.98
N PHE A 370 -20.44 47.40 -25.69
CA PHE A 370 -20.96 48.65 -26.25
C PHE A 370 -19.88 49.69 -26.50
N ALA A 371 -20.17 50.57 -27.44
CA ALA A 371 -19.40 51.77 -27.73
C ALA A 371 -20.37 52.94 -27.82
N LEU A 372 -20.30 53.88 -26.88
CA LEU A 372 -21.19 55.03 -26.80
C LEU A 372 -20.38 56.33 -26.83
N LYS A 373 -20.88 57.36 -27.53
CA LYS A 373 -20.18 58.64 -27.63
C LYS A 373 -20.29 59.45 -26.34
N VAL A 374 -19.17 59.61 -25.65
CA VAL A 374 -19.02 60.54 -24.51
C VAL A 374 -18.92 61.98 -25.02
N GLY A 375 -19.61 62.93 -24.36
CA GLY A 375 -19.61 64.33 -24.77
C GLY A 375 -18.35 65.07 -24.33
N GLN A 376 -17.80 65.91 -25.21
CA GLN A 376 -16.61 66.76 -24.98
C GLN A 376 -16.83 67.92 -23.97
N GLU A 377 -18.01 68.04 -23.36
CA GLU A 377 -18.41 69.20 -22.55
C GLU A 377 -17.69 69.33 -21.18
N MET A 378 -16.68 68.49 -20.89
CA MET A 378 -15.89 68.55 -19.64
C MET A 378 -14.39 68.30 -19.86
N SER A 379 -13.81 68.70 -21.00
CA SER A 379 -12.37 68.92 -21.06
C SER A 379 -12.08 70.38 -20.75
N ASP A 380 -11.94 70.69 -19.46
CA ASP A 380 -11.21 71.87 -19.01
C ASP A 380 -9.77 71.73 -19.51
N GLY A 381 -9.36 72.57 -20.45
CA GLY A 381 -7.98 72.63 -20.97
C GLY A 381 -7.67 71.72 -22.17
N GLY A 382 -7.70 72.30 -23.37
CA GLY A 382 -6.59 72.21 -24.34
C GLY A 382 -6.22 70.88 -25.03
N SER A 383 -6.96 69.78 -24.86
CA SER A 383 -6.70 68.56 -25.66
C SER A 383 -7.92 68.21 -26.51
N SER A 384 -7.83 68.54 -27.80
CA SER A 384 -8.64 67.93 -28.84
C SER A 384 -8.50 66.41 -28.71
N SER A 385 -9.56 65.74 -28.27
CA SER A 385 -9.66 64.27 -28.34
C SER A 385 -9.33 63.84 -29.76
N ALA A 386 -8.36 62.93 -29.92
CA ALA A 386 -7.98 62.40 -31.22
C ALA A 386 -9.22 61.88 -31.98
N PRO A 387 -9.30 62.06 -33.30
CA PRO A 387 -10.41 61.56 -34.10
C PRO A 387 -10.46 60.03 -33.97
N LEU A 388 -11.64 59.49 -33.65
CA LEU A 388 -11.85 58.05 -33.45
C LEU A 388 -12.14 57.38 -34.79
N SER A 389 -11.33 56.37 -35.13
CA SER A 389 -11.49 55.54 -36.32
C SER A 389 -12.37 54.30 -36.06
N SER A 390 -12.81 53.60 -37.10
CA SER A 390 -13.51 52.31 -36.94
C SER A 390 -12.60 51.27 -36.28
N THR A 391 -11.31 51.29 -36.60
CA THR A 391 -10.30 50.45 -35.96
C THR A 391 -10.27 50.63 -34.44
N ASP A 392 -10.37 51.86 -33.93
CA ASP A 392 -10.37 52.11 -32.49
C ASP A 392 -11.61 51.53 -31.80
N VAL A 393 -12.77 51.64 -32.44
CA VAL A 393 -14.01 51.04 -31.95
C VAL A 393 -13.93 49.52 -31.98
N LEU A 394 -13.39 48.91 -33.04
CA LEU A 394 -13.18 47.47 -33.13
C LEU A 394 -12.23 46.96 -32.05
N LYS A 395 -11.09 47.63 -31.83
CA LYS A 395 -10.14 47.33 -30.75
C LYS A 395 -10.80 47.41 -29.38
N TYR A 396 -11.69 48.37 -29.18
CA TYR A 396 -12.41 48.55 -27.92
C TYR A 396 -13.46 47.47 -27.66
N LEU A 397 -14.21 47.08 -28.69
CA LEU A 397 -15.15 45.96 -28.59
C LEU A 397 -14.39 44.64 -28.38
N LEU A 398 -13.27 44.45 -29.06
CA LEU A 398 -12.40 43.29 -28.88
C LEU A 398 -11.87 43.21 -27.45
N ARG A 399 -11.40 44.34 -26.90
CA ARG A 399 -10.96 44.41 -25.50
C ARG A 399 -12.06 43.99 -24.53
N GLN A 400 -13.29 44.47 -24.71
CA GLN A 400 -14.42 44.06 -23.87
C GLN A 400 -14.73 42.57 -24.05
N ALA A 401 -14.75 42.06 -25.29
CA ALA A 401 -15.03 40.65 -25.57
C ALA A 401 -14.01 39.71 -24.91
N LEU A 402 -12.72 40.05 -24.96
CA LEU A 402 -11.65 39.26 -24.33
C LEU A 402 -11.71 39.32 -22.80
N GLN A 403 -12.10 40.46 -22.22
CA GLN A 403 -12.30 40.58 -20.78
C GLN A 403 -13.47 39.72 -20.28
N GLU A 404 -14.60 39.73 -21.01
CA GLU A 404 -15.79 38.94 -20.67
C GLU A 404 -15.59 37.42 -20.85
N THR A 405 -14.66 37.03 -21.72
CA THR A 405 -14.32 35.62 -21.97
C THR A 405 -13.09 35.14 -21.20
N LYS A 406 -12.54 35.96 -20.29
CA LYS A 406 -11.37 35.59 -19.47
C LYS A 406 -11.64 34.31 -18.67
N GLY A 407 -10.69 33.38 -18.71
CA GLY A 407 -10.78 32.07 -18.05
C GLY A 407 -11.51 30.99 -18.86
N ARG A 408 -12.18 31.34 -19.96
CA ARG A 408 -12.80 30.38 -20.91
C ARG A 408 -11.94 30.12 -22.15
N GLN A 409 -10.90 30.92 -22.36
CA GLN A 409 -10.00 30.82 -23.50
C GLN A 409 -8.96 29.71 -23.29
N THR A 410 -8.61 29.01 -24.37
CA THR A 410 -7.53 28.01 -24.38
C THR A 410 -6.21 28.69 -24.76
N GLU A 411 -5.08 28.07 -24.42
CA GLU A 411 -3.76 28.54 -24.84
C GLU A 411 -3.69 28.73 -26.37
N LYS A 412 -4.24 27.78 -27.14
CA LYS A 412 -4.28 27.85 -28.60
C LYS A 412 -5.08 29.06 -29.10
N SER A 413 -6.26 29.30 -28.52
CA SER A 413 -7.11 30.45 -28.93
C SER A 413 -6.49 31.79 -28.51
N MET A 414 -5.83 31.84 -27.35
CA MET A 414 -5.15 33.04 -26.86
C MET A 414 -3.89 33.35 -27.66
N SER A 415 -3.07 32.34 -27.98
CA SER A 415 -1.87 32.48 -28.83
C SER A 415 -2.24 33.04 -30.20
N LEU A 416 -3.28 32.47 -30.82
CA LEU A 416 -3.77 32.91 -32.13
C LEU A 416 -4.33 34.33 -32.07
N SER A 417 -5.04 34.67 -30.99
CA SER A 417 -5.54 36.04 -30.78
C SER A 417 -4.39 37.04 -30.60
N CYS A 418 -3.33 36.65 -29.88
CA CYS A 418 -2.14 37.49 -29.69
C CYS A 418 -1.44 37.76 -31.02
N ALA A 419 -1.17 36.71 -31.79
CA ALA A 419 -0.56 36.84 -33.11
C ALA A 419 -1.39 37.74 -34.04
N ARG A 420 -2.72 37.59 -34.06
CA ARG A 420 -3.62 38.42 -34.86
C ARG A 420 -3.63 39.89 -34.43
N VAL A 421 -3.65 40.15 -33.12
CA VAL A 421 -3.61 41.52 -32.58
C VAL A 421 -2.27 42.20 -32.90
N GLU A 422 -1.17 41.46 -32.90
CA GLU A 422 0.15 41.98 -33.28
C GLU A 422 0.29 42.22 -34.79
N SER A 423 -0.33 41.37 -35.63
CA SER A 423 -0.22 41.48 -37.08
C SER A 423 -1.27 42.37 -37.75
N ALA A 424 -2.38 42.69 -37.06
CA ALA A 424 -3.51 43.38 -37.67
C ALA A 424 -3.23 44.86 -37.97
N MET A 425 -3.34 45.22 -39.24
CA MET A 425 -3.11 46.57 -39.77
C MET A 425 -4.37 47.16 -40.41
N ALA A 426 -5.29 46.32 -40.90
CA ALA A 426 -6.52 46.73 -41.59
C ALA A 426 -7.81 46.53 -40.75
N GLU A 427 -8.87 47.26 -41.08
CA GLU A 427 -10.16 47.21 -40.37
C GLU A 427 -10.79 45.81 -40.43
N GLU A 428 -10.68 45.12 -41.57
CA GLU A 428 -11.16 43.75 -41.76
C GLU A 428 -10.43 42.75 -40.86
N GLU A 429 -9.13 42.92 -40.64
CA GLU A 429 -8.31 42.04 -39.80
C GLU A 429 -8.67 42.23 -38.31
N TRP A 430 -8.91 43.47 -37.89
CA TRP A 430 -9.45 43.78 -36.56
C TRP A 430 -10.85 43.20 -36.38
N PHE A 431 -11.71 43.29 -37.40
CA PHE A 431 -13.03 42.69 -37.37
C PHE A 431 -12.96 41.16 -37.28
N GLN A 432 -12.13 40.49 -38.08
CA GLN A 432 -11.94 39.03 -38.00
C GLN A 432 -11.44 38.58 -36.62
N THR A 433 -10.60 39.39 -35.98
CA THR A 433 -10.14 39.14 -34.61
C THR A 433 -11.29 39.27 -33.61
N LEU A 434 -12.15 40.27 -33.77
CA LEU A 434 -13.39 40.42 -33.01
C LEU A 434 -14.38 39.27 -33.28
N GLU A 435 -14.56 38.83 -34.53
CA GLU A 435 -15.40 37.68 -34.89
C GLU A 435 -14.98 36.42 -34.10
N ALA A 436 -13.67 36.17 -34.01
CA ALA A 436 -13.13 35.04 -33.28
C ALA A 436 -13.37 35.16 -31.77
N ALA A 437 -13.20 36.34 -31.19
CA ALA A 437 -13.49 36.59 -29.77
C ALA A 437 -14.99 36.47 -29.46
N LEU A 438 -15.86 36.95 -30.36
CA LEU A 438 -17.31 36.81 -30.22
C LEU A 438 -17.78 35.36 -30.36
N SER A 439 -17.12 34.56 -31.19
CA SER A 439 -17.43 33.13 -31.36
C SER A 439 -17.12 32.30 -30.09
N ALA A 440 -16.35 32.84 -29.14
CA ALA A 440 -16.04 32.16 -27.88
C ALA A 440 -17.17 32.25 -26.83
N PHE A 441 -18.24 33.00 -27.10
CA PHE A 441 -19.40 33.09 -26.21
C PHE A 441 -20.32 31.87 -26.40
N GLU A 442 -20.67 31.19 -25.31
CA GLU A 442 -21.47 29.96 -25.37
C GLU A 442 -22.96 30.19 -25.69
N GLN A 443 -23.47 31.39 -25.39
CA GLN A 443 -24.91 31.73 -25.45
C GLN A 443 -25.17 33.01 -26.26
N ARG A 444 -25.91 33.98 -25.69
CA ARG A 444 -26.29 35.24 -26.34
C ARG A 444 -25.36 36.37 -25.93
N VAL A 445 -24.92 37.18 -26.88
CA VAL A 445 -24.15 38.42 -26.65
C VAL A 445 -24.78 39.58 -27.42
N TYR A 446 -24.92 40.73 -26.76
CA TYR A 446 -25.46 41.95 -27.36
C TYR A 446 -24.35 42.96 -27.63
N LEU A 447 -24.36 43.58 -28.81
CA LEU A 447 -23.48 44.66 -29.19
C LEU A 447 -24.31 45.92 -29.39
N VAL A 448 -23.98 47.00 -28.68
CA VAL A 448 -24.66 48.31 -28.81
C VAL A 448 -23.64 49.36 -29.26
N ILE A 449 -23.72 49.77 -30.53
CA ILE A 449 -22.71 50.61 -31.15
C ILE A 449 -23.33 51.93 -31.61
N ASP A 450 -22.88 53.02 -30.99
CA ASP A 450 -23.21 54.38 -31.37
C ASP A 450 -22.25 54.87 -32.46
N LEU A 451 -22.67 54.80 -33.72
CA LEU A 451 -21.85 55.17 -34.88
C LEU A 451 -21.47 56.65 -34.89
N GLU A 452 -22.14 57.48 -34.09
CA GLU A 452 -21.75 58.89 -33.95
C GLU A 452 -20.44 59.10 -33.19
N ILE A 453 -19.90 58.04 -32.57
CA ILE A 453 -18.57 58.03 -31.96
C ILE A 453 -17.46 58.24 -32.99
N LEU A 454 -17.67 57.80 -34.24
CA LEU A 454 -16.71 57.93 -35.33
C LEU A 454 -16.58 59.38 -35.76
N ASP A 455 -15.34 59.83 -35.99
CA ASP A 455 -15.09 61.18 -36.48
C ASP A 455 -15.67 61.39 -37.89
N ARG A 456 -16.30 62.54 -38.15
CA ARG A 456 -16.99 62.80 -39.41
C ARG A 456 -16.06 62.84 -40.62
N GLU A 457 -14.80 63.27 -40.43
CA GLU A 457 -13.81 63.36 -41.50
C GLU A 457 -13.30 61.97 -41.92
N LEU A 458 -13.41 60.98 -41.02
CA LEU A 458 -13.03 59.59 -41.25
C LEU A 458 -14.19 58.71 -41.77
N ARG A 459 -15.41 59.26 -41.98
CA ARG A 459 -16.60 58.55 -42.48
C ARG A 459 -16.70 58.47 -44.01
N GLY A 460 -15.59 58.59 -44.74
CA GLY A 460 -15.59 58.64 -46.21
C GLY A 460 -16.22 57.41 -46.89
N ALA A 461 -16.51 57.53 -48.19
CA ALA A 461 -17.21 56.51 -49.00
C ALA A 461 -16.52 55.12 -49.09
N GLY A 462 -15.31 54.96 -48.54
CA GLY A 462 -14.58 53.70 -48.41
C GLY A 462 -14.32 53.26 -46.96
N GLY A 463 -15.09 53.76 -45.98
CA GLY A 463 -14.98 53.35 -44.58
C GLY A 463 -15.61 51.98 -44.29
N PHE A 464 -15.28 51.40 -43.14
CA PHE A 464 -15.77 50.09 -42.71
C PHE A 464 -17.31 49.93 -42.83
N HIS A 465 -17.74 48.91 -43.58
CA HIS A 465 -19.15 48.60 -43.76
C HIS A 465 -19.71 47.77 -42.58
N TRP A 466 -20.04 48.44 -41.48
CA TRP A 466 -20.49 47.80 -40.24
C TRP A 466 -21.62 46.78 -40.41
N LEU A 467 -22.71 47.15 -41.10
CA LEU A 467 -23.88 46.29 -41.23
C LEU A 467 -23.57 45.01 -42.04
N SER A 468 -22.96 45.15 -43.22
CA SER A 468 -22.64 44.00 -44.08
C SER A 468 -21.62 43.06 -43.43
N SER A 469 -20.64 43.60 -42.71
CA SER A 469 -19.67 42.80 -41.96
C SER A 469 -20.34 41.95 -40.88
N PHE A 470 -21.30 42.51 -40.13
CA PHE A 470 -22.08 41.73 -39.16
C PHE A 470 -23.03 40.72 -39.81
N LEU A 471 -23.66 41.06 -40.94
CA LEU A 471 -24.49 40.10 -41.67
C LEU A 471 -23.66 38.92 -42.19
N SER A 472 -22.48 39.18 -42.75
CA SER A 472 -21.53 38.12 -43.15
C SER A 472 -21.08 37.28 -41.96
N LEU A 473 -20.85 37.88 -40.79
CA LEU A 473 -20.57 37.14 -39.56
C LEU A 473 -21.75 36.21 -39.18
N PHE A 474 -23.00 36.66 -39.30
CA PHE A 474 -24.15 35.83 -38.97
C PHE A 474 -24.26 34.62 -39.90
N GLU A 475 -24.01 34.80 -41.21
CA GLU A 475 -23.95 33.70 -42.18
C GLU A 475 -22.84 32.70 -41.81
N LYS A 476 -21.62 33.18 -41.54
CA LYS A 476 -20.50 32.33 -41.09
C LYS A 476 -20.83 31.54 -39.81
N LEU A 477 -21.58 32.12 -38.87
CA LEU A 477 -21.99 31.43 -37.64
C LEU A 477 -23.02 30.34 -37.91
N LEU A 478 -23.95 30.58 -38.83
CA LEU A 478 -24.93 29.59 -39.28
C LEU A 478 -24.25 28.43 -40.00
N ASP A 479 -23.35 28.72 -40.93
CA ASP A 479 -22.59 27.71 -41.68
C ASP A 479 -21.75 26.81 -40.76
N ARG A 480 -21.22 27.38 -39.67
CA ARG A 480 -20.41 26.65 -38.67
C ARG A 480 -21.26 25.96 -37.60
N CYS A 481 -22.59 26.04 -37.67
CA CYS A 481 -23.51 25.55 -36.63
C CYS A 481 -23.13 26.04 -35.21
N ALA A 482 -22.64 27.27 -35.11
CA ALA A 482 -22.17 27.82 -33.84
C ALA A 482 -23.34 28.00 -32.86
N THR A 483 -23.12 27.70 -31.58
CA THR A 483 -24.13 27.90 -30.53
C THR A 483 -24.30 29.37 -30.15
N THR A 484 -23.30 30.19 -30.44
CA THR A 484 -23.27 31.62 -30.16
C THR A 484 -24.33 32.38 -30.94
N ARG A 485 -25.05 33.27 -30.25
CA ARG A 485 -26.10 34.13 -30.82
C ARG A 485 -25.72 35.59 -30.60
N ILE A 486 -25.58 36.34 -31.69
CA ILE A 486 -25.11 37.73 -31.63
C ILE A 486 -26.25 38.68 -32.00
N LYS A 487 -26.56 39.62 -31.12
CA LYS A 487 -27.57 40.66 -31.35
C LYS A 487 -26.88 42.01 -31.47
N VAL A 488 -26.97 42.64 -32.63
CA VAL A 488 -26.29 43.92 -32.90
C VAL A 488 -27.31 45.04 -32.99
N LEU A 489 -27.09 46.11 -32.23
CA LEU A 489 -27.84 47.35 -32.30
C LEU A 489 -26.89 48.47 -32.75
N LEU A 490 -27.07 48.95 -33.97
CA LEU A 490 -26.35 50.10 -34.51
C LEU A 490 -27.22 51.35 -34.38
N ILE A 491 -26.62 52.44 -33.91
CA ILE A 491 -27.32 53.72 -33.74
C ILE A 491 -26.62 54.80 -34.56
N GLY A 492 -27.42 55.60 -35.28
CA GLY A 492 -26.96 56.83 -35.94
C GLY A 492 -28.02 57.92 -35.81
N TYR A 493 -27.60 59.17 -35.61
CA TYR A 493 -28.53 60.31 -35.47
C TYR A 493 -28.08 61.60 -36.20
N GLY A 494 -27.25 61.44 -37.22
CA GLY A 494 -26.80 62.46 -38.17
C GLY A 494 -27.55 62.42 -39.51
N HIS A 495 -27.14 63.29 -40.45
CA HIS A 495 -27.76 63.39 -41.79
C HIS A 495 -27.53 62.14 -42.66
N GLU A 496 -26.43 61.41 -42.46
CA GLU A 496 -26.07 60.19 -43.20
C GLU A 496 -25.37 59.17 -42.29
N PHE A 497 -25.60 57.88 -42.52
CA PHE A 497 -24.85 56.80 -41.89
C PHE A 497 -23.44 56.72 -42.50
N PRO A 498 -22.42 56.25 -41.77
CA PRO A 498 -21.05 56.13 -42.28
C PRO A 498 -20.86 55.02 -43.33
N PHE A 499 -21.95 54.43 -43.84
CA PHE A 499 -21.96 53.40 -44.86
C PHE A 499 -23.23 53.51 -45.73
N PRO A 500 -23.16 53.11 -47.01
CA PRO A 500 -24.33 53.07 -47.87
C PRO A 500 -25.33 51.99 -47.40
N LEU A 501 -26.62 52.28 -47.54
CA LEU A 501 -27.70 51.33 -47.27
C LEU A 501 -28.62 51.26 -48.49
N SER A 502 -28.82 50.06 -49.03
CA SER A 502 -29.81 49.81 -50.09
C SER A 502 -31.23 50.05 -49.59
N THR A 503 -32.17 50.29 -50.51
CA THR A 503 -33.59 50.50 -50.17
C THR A 503 -34.19 49.30 -49.43
N ASP A 504 -33.77 48.08 -49.78
CA ASP A 504 -34.19 46.85 -49.10
C ASP A 504 -33.67 46.78 -47.66
N GLU A 505 -32.38 47.05 -47.44
CA GLU A 505 -31.77 47.06 -46.11
C GLU A 505 -32.39 48.12 -45.19
N GLN A 506 -32.70 49.31 -45.72
CA GLN A 506 -33.43 50.34 -44.98
C GLN A 506 -34.81 49.84 -44.57
N SER A 507 -35.51 49.15 -45.47
CA SER A 507 -36.84 48.60 -45.18
C SER A 507 -36.79 47.46 -44.17
N LYS A 508 -35.70 46.69 -44.12
CA LYS A 508 -35.58 45.46 -43.32
C LYS A 508 -35.01 45.69 -41.92
N PHE A 509 -33.97 46.53 -41.81
CA PHE A 509 -33.17 46.66 -40.59
C PHE A 509 -33.30 48.02 -39.89
N VAL A 510 -33.76 49.08 -40.60
CA VAL A 510 -33.79 50.43 -40.02
C VAL A 510 -35.14 50.73 -39.36
N ILE A 511 -35.09 51.27 -38.14
CA ILE A 511 -36.22 51.90 -37.43
C ILE A 511 -35.94 53.39 -37.25
N GLN A 512 -36.91 54.23 -37.59
CA GLN A 512 -36.83 55.67 -37.42
C GLN A 512 -37.24 56.08 -36.00
N ALA A 513 -36.28 56.57 -35.21
CA ALA A 513 -36.49 57.12 -33.88
C ALA A 513 -37.03 58.56 -33.97
N ARG A 514 -38.35 58.67 -34.00
CA ARG A 514 -39.06 59.95 -33.88
C ARG A 514 -39.38 60.24 -32.42
N THR A 515 -39.11 61.48 -32.00
CA THR A 515 -39.52 62.00 -30.70
C THR A 515 -40.86 62.69 -30.80
N ASP A 516 -41.75 62.37 -29.87
CA ASP A 516 -43.00 63.12 -29.70
C ASP A 516 -42.80 64.20 -28.62
N VAL A 517 -43.42 65.36 -28.83
CA VAL A 517 -43.52 66.40 -27.80
C VAL A 517 -44.73 66.06 -26.94
N VAL A 518 -44.50 65.71 -25.67
CA VAL A 518 -45.59 65.42 -24.73
C VAL A 518 -46.27 66.74 -24.37
N THR A 519 -47.56 66.87 -24.67
CA THR A 519 -48.34 68.07 -24.34
C THR A 519 -48.58 68.16 -22.82
N VAL A 520 -48.73 69.38 -22.28
CA VAL A 520 -48.99 69.64 -20.85
C VAL A 520 -50.18 68.83 -20.29
N ARG A 521 -51.16 68.52 -21.15
CA ARG A 521 -52.35 67.73 -20.79
C ARG A 521 -52.03 66.24 -20.57
N GLN A 522 -51.12 65.66 -21.35
CA GLN A 522 -50.66 64.28 -21.20
C GLN A 522 -49.74 64.09 -19.97
N GLN A 523 -49.13 65.16 -19.45
CA GLN A 523 -48.30 65.13 -18.25
C GLN A 523 -49.10 64.85 -16.97
N LYS A 524 -50.30 65.42 -16.82
CA LYS A 524 -51.14 65.19 -15.63
C LYS A 524 -51.57 63.73 -15.49
N LEU A 525 -51.80 63.03 -16.62
CA LEU A 525 -52.12 61.60 -16.65
C LEU A 525 -50.92 60.72 -16.31
N ARG A 526 -49.70 61.11 -16.69
CA ARG A 526 -48.47 60.32 -16.44
C ARG A 526 -47.86 60.48 -15.04
N ARG A 527 -48.27 61.47 -14.25
CA ARG A 527 -47.79 61.64 -12.85
C ARG A 527 -48.08 60.44 -11.94
N HIS A 528 -49.05 59.59 -12.29
CA HIS A 528 -49.40 58.39 -11.52
C HIS A 528 -48.72 57.09 -11.99
N THR A 529 -47.84 57.14 -12.99
CA THR A 529 -47.11 55.92 -13.43
C THR A 529 -45.73 56.30 -13.95
N PRO A 530 -44.66 56.16 -13.16
CA PRO A 530 -43.31 56.32 -13.67
C PRO A 530 -42.97 55.08 -14.52
N GLN A 531 -43.27 55.13 -15.83
CA GLN A 531 -42.65 54.22 -16.79
C GLN A 531 -41.18 54.63 -16.94
N ARG A 532 -40.34 54.16 -16.01
CA ARG A 532 -38.89 54.19 -16.15
C ARG A 532 -38.46 52.90 -16.87
N GLY A 533 -37.76 53.06 -18.00
CA GLY A 533 -37.16 51.97 -18.75
C GLY A 533 -38.05 51.35 -19.82
N ILE A 534 -37.57 50.25 -20.39
CA ILE A 534 -38.18 49.52 -21.49
C ILE A 534 -39.62 49.10 -21.13
N PRO A 535 -40.61 49.25 -22.04
CA PRO A 535 -41.98 48.77 -21.82
C PRO A 535 -42.03 47.30 -21.39
N ASN A 536 -42.93 46.98 -20.45
CA ASN A 536 -43.00 45.63 -19.87
C ASN A 536 -43.23 44.52 -20.89
N HIS A 537 -43.92 44.79 -22.00
CA HIS A 537 -44.15 43.81 -23.06
C HIS A 537 -42.86 43.42 -23.82
N LEU A 538 -41.85 44.29 -23.85
CA LEU A 538 -40.55 44.00 -24.45
C LEU A 538 -39.57 43.38 -23.45
N LYS A 539 -39.73 43.62 -22.14
CA LYS A 539 -38.87 43.04 -21.11
C LYS A 539 -38.88 41.51 -21.12
N GLY A 540 -40.04 40.90 -21.33
CA GLY A 540 -40.17 39.44 -21.44
C GLY A 540 -39.50 38.84 -22.68
N SER A 541 -39.20 39.65 -23.70
CA SER A 541 -38.47 39.22 -24.91
C SER A 541 -36.96 39.43 -24.82
N ILE A 542 -36.48 40.16 -23.81
CA ILE A 542 -35.05 40.43 -23.60
C ILE A 542 -34.36 39.30 -22.84
N CYS A 543 -35.08 38.66 -21.90
CA CYS A 543 -34.58 37.58 -21.06
C CYS A 543 -34.64 36.23 -21.77
#